data_AF-A0A820IJA8-F1
#
_entry.id   AF-A0A820IJA8-F1
#
_cell.length_a   1.000
_cell.length_b   1.000
_cell.length_c   1.000
_cell.angle_alpha   90.00
_cell.angle_beta   90.00
_cell.angle_gamma   90.00
#
_symmetry.space_group_name_H-M   'P 1'
#
loop_
_entity.id
_entity.type
_entity.pdbx_description
1 polymer ?
#
loop_
_entity_poly.entity_id
_entity_poly.type
_entity_poly.pdbx_seq_one_letter_code
_entity_poly.pdbx_strand_id
1 'polypeptide(L)'
;VKLQYIDLQDRFTGDILTIRMILYALGKIFPKFEFGWMIDSVKSNLERELNFKLEGENADRCYAQLSPFLKYIYVPKVFWEYTTNRVLVMEFIDGIKISDVDKLKESNLSIKEIDTKLVEAMAFQIFHSGFVHADPHPGNVYVRRDPKTPTKSNVQIVLLDHGLYVTISPKDREALCQLWKAIILKDEIKMKQYSTALGVQAKDYLTFATVLSMRPIHRPIHDLAILPEEWDRMSPDEQKDAREQGKIR
;
A
#
# COMPACT_ATOMS: atom_id res chain seq x y z
N VAL A 1 17.26 4.48 -19.62
CA VAL A 1 18.28 3.55 -19.09
C VAL A 1 18.52 3.90 -17.63
N LYS A 2 18.27 2.97 -16.71
CA LYS A 2 18.56 3.10 -15.28
C LYS A 2 19.91 2.44 -15.02
N LEU A 3 20.83 3.17 -14.39
CA LEU A 3 22.17 2.69 -14.05
C LEU A 3 22.35 2.76 -12.54
N GLN A 4 22.82 1.67 -11.95
CA GLN A 4 23.13 1.64 -10.53
C GLN A 4 24.53 2.24 -10.28
N TYR A 5 24.68 3.04 -9.22
CA TYR A 5 25.98 3.54 -8.79
C TYR A 5 26.94 2.40 -8.44
N ILE A 6 28.23 2.58 -8.74
CA ILE A 6 29.22 1.49 -8.66
C ILE A 6 29.46 1.01 -7.22
N ASP A 7 29.37 1.93 -6.27
CA ASP A 7 29.70 1.77 -4.85
C ASP A 7 28.48 1.53 -3.96
N LEU A 8 27.26 1.52 -4.53
CA LEU A 8 26.02 1.40 -3.77
C LEU A 8 25.95 0.10 -2.98
N GLN A 9 26.35 -1.02 -3.59
CA GLN A 9 26.32 -2.35 -2.95
C GLN A 9 27.34 -2.46 -1.81
N ASP A 10 28.50 -1.83 -1.96
CA ASP A 10 29.58 -1.88 -0.97
C ASP A 10 29.21 -1.05 0.27
N ARG A 11 28.66 0.15 0.07
CA ARG A 11 28.16 1.00 1.18
C ARG A 11 27.00 0.35 1.92
N PHE A 12 26.08 -0.27 1.17
CA PHE A 12 24.87 -0.88 1.72
C PHE A 12 25.15 -1.91 2.82
N THR A 13 26.17 -2.74 2.64
CA THR A 13 26.53 -3.76 3.64
C THR A 13 26.95 -3.12 4.96
N GLY A 14 27.72 -2.02 4.89
CA GLY A 14 28.14 -1.25 6.06
C GLY A 14 26.98 -0.53 6.74
N ASP A 15 26.07 0.05 5.95
CA ASP A 15 24.91 0.78 6.47
C ASP A 15 23.94 -0.16 7.21
N ILE A 16 23.61 -1.32 6.64
CA ILE A 16 22.74 -2.30 7.31
C ILE A 16 23.36 -2.82 8.61
N LEU A 17 24.67 -3.06 8.62
CA LEU A 17 25.37 -3.46 9.84
C LEU A 17 25.27 -2.38 10.92
N THR A 18 25.50 -1.12 10.54
CA THR A 18 25.42 0.03 11.44
C THR A 18 24.01 0.18 12.02
N ILE A 19 22.98 0.13 11.18
CA ILE A 19 21.58 0.24 11.60
C ILE A 19 21.22 -0.94 12.53
N ARG A 20 21.68 -2.16 12.23
CA ARG A 20 21.45 -3.32 13.09
C ARG A 20 22.10 -3.16 14.47
N MET A 21 23.32 -2.62 14.53
CA MET A 21 24.00 -2.34 15.81
C MET A 21 23.25 -1.30 16.64
N ILE A 22 22.79 -0.21 16.01
CA ILE A 22 22.01 0.85 16.67
C ILE A 22 20.70 0.27 17.22
N LEU A 23 19.97 -0.50 16.43
CA LEU A 23 18.69 -1.08 16.86
C LEU A 23 18.86 -2.14 17.94
N TYR A 24 19.95 -2.91 17.91
CA TYR A 24 20.28 -3.83 19.00
C TYR A 24 20.53 -3.06 20.31
N ALA A 25 21.31 -1.98 20.26
CA ALA A 25 21.55 -1.13 21.43
C ALA A 25 20.26 -0.47 21.94
N LEU A 26 19.41 0.03 21.04
CA LEU A 26 18.10 0.59 21.39
C LEU A 26 17.18 -0.45 22.02
N GLY A 27 17.15 -1.69 21.51
CA GLY A 27 16.37 -2.77 22.11
C GLY A 27 16.83 -3.12 23.54
N LYS A 28 18.11 -2.89 23.87
CA LYS A 28 18.61 -3.01 25.25
C LYS A 28 18.15 -1.88 26.15
N ILE A 29 18.08 -0.65 25.63
CA ILE A 29 17.65 0.55 26.39
C ILE A 29 16.12 0.60 26.53
N PHE A 30 15.39 0.16 25.51
CA PHE A 30 13.93 0.17 25.43
C PHE A 30 13.39 -1.24 25.12
N PRO A 31 13.25 -2.13 26.14
CA PRO A 31 12.89 -3.53 25.94
C PRO A 31 11.50 -3.76 25.31
N LYS A 32 10.62 -2.75 25.34
CA LYS A 32 9.29 -2.79 24.70
C LYS A 32 9.34 -2.42 23.21
N PHE A 33 10.51 -2.10 22.67
CA PHE A 33 10.72 -1.56 21.32
C PHE A 33 11.45 -2.60 20.45
N GLU A 34 10.71 -3.52 19.81
CA GLU A 34 11.29 -4.56 18.95
C GLU A 34 11.16 -4.21 17.45
N PHE A 35 12.27 -3.76 16.85
CA PHE A 35 12.38 -3.43 15.42
C PHE A 35 13.22 -4.43 14.61
N GLY A 36 13.59 -5.57 15.21
CA GLY A 36 14.41 -6.58 14.52
C GLY A 36 13.80 -7.03 13.19
N TRP A 37 12.49 -7.30 13.20
CA TRP A 37 11.72 -7.67 12.01
C TRP A 37 11.72 -6.57 10.93
N MET A 38 11.78 -5.30 11.31
CA MET A 38 11.79 -4.18 10.37
C MET A 38 13.10 -4.15 9.58
N ILE A 39 14.22 -4.51 10.20
CA ILE A 39 15.51 -4.56 9.51
C ILE A 39 15.60 -5.69 8.51
N ASP A 40 15.06 -6.86 8.84
CA ASP A 40 15.03 -7.96 7.90
C ASP A 40 14.16 -7.62 6.69
N SER A 41 13.06 -6.87 6.90
CA SER A 41 12.23 -6.32 5.82
C SER A 41 12.98 -5.29 4.97
N VAL A 42 13.64 -4.30 5.59
CA VAL A 42 14.44 -3.28 4.89
C VAL A 42 15.55 -3.94 4.07
N LYS A 43 16.27 -4.89 4.67
CA LYS A 43 17.34 -5.62 4.00
C LYS A 43 16.81 -6.37 2.77
N SER A 44 15.72 -7.13 2.93
CA SER A 44 15.13 -7.90 1.83
C SER A 44 14.62 -7.00 0.70
N ASN A 45 13.98 -5.88 1.02
CA ASN A 45 13.49 -4.95 0.01
C ASN A 45 14.63 -4.28 -0.75
N LEU A 46 15.69 -3.90 -0.05
CA LEU A 46 16.85 -3.26 -0.67
C LEU A 46 17.66 -4.25 -1.52
N GLU A 47 17.79 -5.52 -1.10
CA GLU A 47 18.36 -6.57 -1.97
C GLU A 47 17.58 -6.73 -3.29
N ARG A 48 16.25 -6.58 -3.26
CA ARG A 48 15.42 -6.60 -4.48
C ARG A 48 15.65 -5.36 -5.34
N GLU A 49 15.73 -4.18 -4.72
CA GLU A 49 16.01 -2.91 -5.41
C GLU A 49 17.41 -2.88 -6.06
N LEU A 50 18.37 -3.61 -5.48
CA LEU A 50 19.72 -3.73 -6.03
C LEU A 50 19.81 -4.64 -7.27
N ASN A 51 18.74 -5.37 -7.61
CA ASN A 51 18.68 -6.28 -8.75
C ASN A 51 17.64 -5.83 -9.78
N PHE A 52 18.08 -5.08 -10.78
CA PHE A 52 17.21 -4.55 -11.84
C PHE A 52 16.57 -5.60 -12.76
N LYS A 53 17.02 -6.86 -12.73
CA LYS A 53 16.27 -7.92 -13.42
C LYS A 53 14.93 -8.19 -12.73
N LEU A 54 14.89 -8.15 -11.40
CA LEU A 54 13.64 -8.31 -10.64
C LEU A 54 12.68 -7.16 -10.92
N GLU A 55 13.20 -5.92 -11.03
CA GLU A 55 12.41 -4.77 -11.43
C GLU A 55 11.81 -4.95 -12.84
N GLY A 56 12.60 -5.46 -13.81
CA GLY A 56 12.09 -5.77 -15.14
C GLY A 56 11.03 -6.88 -15.14
N GLU A 57 11.20 -7.94 -14.34
CA GLU A 57 10.24 -9.04 -14.22
C GLU A 57 8.92 -8.56 -13.60
N ASN A 58 9.01 -7.67 -12.60
CA ASN A 58 7.85 -7.01 -12.00
C ASN A 58 7.11 -6.14 -13.01
N ALA A 59 7.84 -5.42 -13.88
CA ALA A 59 7.25 -4.61 -14.95
C ALA A 59 6.43 -5.49 -15.91
N ASP A 60 7.02 -6.57 -16.41
CA ASP A 60 6.35 -7.51 -17.32
C ASP A 60 5.12 -8.16 -16.65
N ARG A 61 5.24 -8.56 -15.38
CA ARG A 61 4.12 -9.11 -14.61
C ARG A 61 3.00 -8.09 -14.40
N CYS A 62 3.35 -6.85 -14.05
CA CYS A 62 2.39 -5.76 -13.87
C CYS A 62 1.62 -5.51 -15.17
N TYR A 63 2.34 -5.44 -16.30
CA TYR A 63 1.73 -5.29 -17.62
C TYR A 63 0.75 -6.42 -17.94
N ALA A 64 1.17 -7.67 -17.74
CA ALA A 64 0.37 -8.85 -18.03
C ALA A 64 -0.92 -8.92 -17.19
N GLN A 65 -0.88 -8.43 -15.95
CA GLN A 65 -2.03 -8.44 -15.05
C GLN A 65 -2.99 -7.27 -15.28
N LEU A 66 -2.49 -6.08 -15.64
CA LEU A 66 -3.33 -4.88 -15.79
C LEU A 66 -3.86 -4.69 -17.21
N SER A 67 -3.04 -4.89 -18.25
CA SER A 67 -3.40 -4.55 -19.63
C SER A 67 -4.62 -5.30 -20.22
N PRO A 68 -5.01 -6.52 -19.78
CA PRO A 68 -6.24 -7.14 -20.23
C PRO A 68 -7.50 -6.38 -19.77
N PHE A 69 -7.45 -5.78 -18.57
CA PHE A 69 -8.60 -5.16 -17.90
C PHE A 69 -8.60 -3.63 -18.00
N LEU A 70 -7.43 -3.00 -17.88
CA LEU A 70 -7.25 -1.56 -17.81
C LEU A 70 -6.47 -1.07 -19.04
N LYS A 71 -7.18 -0.78 -20.14
CA LYS A 71 -6.57 -0.41 -21.43
C LYS A 71 -5.81 0.92 -21.41
N TYR A 72 -6.07 1.75 -20.40
CA TYR A 72 -5.39 3.03 -20.21
C TYR A 72 -4.08 2.91 -19.43
N ILE A 73 -3.72 1.73 -18.89
CA ILE A 73 -2.43 1.50 -18.23
C ILE A 73 -1.40 1.03 -19.25
N TYR A 74 -0.21 1.63 -19.18
CA TYR A 74 0.95 1.22 -19.96
C TYR A 74 2.15 0.99 -19.05
N VAL A 75 2.94 -0.01 -19.40
CA VAL A 75 4.23 -0.28 -18.78
C VAL A 75 5.25 -0.32 -19.93
N PRO A 76 6.36 0.44 -19.85
CA PRO A 76 7.41 0.44 -20.86
C PRO A 76 7.96 -0.96 -21.10
N LYS A 77 8.15 -1.33 -22.36
CA LYS A 77 8.76 -2.62 -22.70
C LYS A 77 10.20 -2.70 -22.17
N VAL A 78 10.54 -3.78 -21.45
CA VAL A 78 11.92 -4.06 -21.05
C VAL A 78 12.70 -4.62 -22.24
N PHE A 79 13.90 -4.10 -22.47
CA PHE A 79 14.85 -4.64 -23.43
C PHE A 79 15.82 -5.59 -22.72
N TRP A 80 15.44 -6.85 -22.61
CA TRP A 80 16.14 -7.89 -21.86
C TRP A 80 17.58 -8.14 -22.34
N GLU A 81 17.86 -7.98 -23.64
CA GLU A 81 19.19 -8.12 -24.24
C GLU A 81 20.23 -7.13 -23.67
N TYR A 82 19.76 -5.98 -23.18
CA TYR A 82 20.60 -4.92 -22.60
C TYR A 82 20.44 -4.79 -21.08
N THR A 83 19.62 -5.64 -20.46
CA THR A 83 19.31 -5.56 -19.03
C THR A 83 20.16 -6.54 -18.23
N THR A 84 20.78 -6.03 -17.17
CA THR A 84 21.59 -6.78 -16.21
C THR A 84 21.11 -6.51 -14.79
N ASN A 85 21.75 -7.08 -13.78
CA ASN A 85 21.38 -6.80 -12.38
C ASN A 85 21.60 -5.32 -12.01
N ARG A 86 22.44 -4.58 -12.74
CA ARG A 86 22.84 -3.19 -12.43
C ARG A 86 22.44 -2.17 -13.49
N VAL A 87 21.87 -2.63 -14.60
CA VAL A 87 21.46 -1.80 -15.74
C VAL A 87 20.07 -2.24 -16.19
N LEU A 88 19.10 -1.32 -16.15
CA LEU A 88 17.75 -1.56 -16.70
C LEU A 88 17.55 -0.73 -17.97
N VAL A 89 17.25 -1.40 -19.07
CA VAL A 89 16.93 -0.75 -20.34
C VAL A 89 15.47 -1.00 -20.67
N MET A 90 14.72 0.08 -20.85
CA MET A 90 13.29 0.06 -21.13
C MET A 90 12.95 1.05 -22.25
N GLU A 91 11.79 0.88 -22.86
CA GLU A 91 11.21 1.82 -23.82
C GLU A 91 11.24 3.25 -23.28
N PHE A 92 11.68 4.19 -24.12
CA PHE A 92 11.62 5.60 -23.78
C PHE A 92 10.18 6.10 -23.91
N ILE A 93 9.69 6.77 -22.87
CA ILE A 93 8.35 7.32 -22.82
C ILE A 93 8.44 8.84 -22.82
N ASP A 94 7.87 9.44 -23.85
CA ASP A 94 7.52 10.86 -23.83
C ASP A 94 6.14 11.03 -23.15
N GLY A 95 6.09 11.85 -22.11
CA GLY A 95 4.92 12.03 -21.26
C GLY A 95 5.14 13.08 -20.17
N ILE A 96 4.04 13.49 -19.54
CA ILE A 96 4.04 14.50 -18.50
C ILE A 96 4.00 13.79 -17.15
N LYS A 97 4.87 14.17 -16.21
CA LYS A 97 4.83 13.63 -14.84
C LYS A 97 3.46 13.91 -14.23
N ILE A 98 2.87 12.93 -13.55
CA ILE A 98 1.55 13.09 -12.93
C ILE A 98 1.52 14.22 -11.88
N SER A 99 2.68 14.51 -11.28
CA SER A 99 2.86 15.60 -10.31
C SER A 99 2.88 17.00 -10.95
N ASP A 100 3.07 17.12 -12.26
CA ASP A 100 3.14 18.41 -12.98
C ASP A 100 1.74 18.82 -13.45
N VAL A 101 0.90 19.19 -12.48
CA VAL A 101 -0.52 19.50 -12.68
C VAL A 101 -0.74 20.63 -13.68
N ASP A 102 0.16 21.62 -13.72
CA ASP A 102 0.03 22.77 -14.61
C ASP A 102 0.25 22.37 -16.07
N LYS A 103 1.29 21.58 -16.37
CA LYS A 103 1.47 21.04 -17.73
C LYS A 103 0.35 20.11 -18.16
N LEU A 104 -0.23 19.33 -17.25
CA LEU A 104 -1.38 18.47 -17.55
C LEU A 104 -2.60 19.31 -17.97
N LYS A 105 -2.85 20.43 -17.28
CA LYS A 105 -3.92 21.39 -17.62
C LYS A 105 -3.66 22.07 -18.97
N GLU A 106 -2.43 22.56 -19.20
CA GLU A 106 -2.01 23.17 -20.46
C GLU A 106 -2.18 22.20 -21.64
N SER A 107 -1.96 20.91 -21.40
CA SER A 107 -2.13 19.82 -22.38
C SER A 107 -3.58 19.38 -22.58
N ASN A 108 -4.54 20.08 -21.96
CA ASN A 108 -5.97 19.76 -21.98
C ASN A 108 -6.26 18.31 -21.58
N LEU A 109 -5.56 17.80 -20.57
CA LEU A 109 -5.83 16.48 -19.97
C LEU A 109 -6.74 16.65 -18.75
N SER A 110 -7.75 15.80 -18.64
CA SER A 110 -8.68 15.85 -17.51
C SER A 110 -8.02 15.29 -16.25
N ILE A 111 -7.70 16.15 -15.29
CA ILE A 111 -7.15 15.75 -13.99
C ILE A 111 -8.06 14.75 -13.27
N LYS A 112 -9.38 14.97 -13.35
CA LYS A 112 -10.37 14.06 -12.77
C LYS A 112 -10.31 12.66 -13.40
N GLU A 113 -10.13 12.58 -14.72
CA GLU A 113 -10.02 11.30 -15.42
C GLU A 113 -8.72 10.58 -15.05
N ILE A 114 -7.60 11.30 -14.97
CA ILE A 114 -6.31 10.76 -14.53
C ILE A 114 -6.42 10.19 -13.11
N ASP A 115 -6.99 10.96 -12.18
CA ASP A 115 -7.15 10.55 -10.79
C ASP A 115 -8.02 9.30 -10.66
N THR A 116 -9.18 9.29 -11.34
CA THR A 116 -10.10 8.14 -11.35
C THR A 116 -9.39 6.87 -11.85
N LYS A 117 -8.66 6.98 -12.96
CA LYS A 117 -7.90 5.87 -13.57
C LYS A 117 -6.77 5.38 -12.68
N LEU A 118 -6.06 6.28 -12.00
CA LEU A 118 -4.98 5.91 -11.08
C LEU A 118 -5.54 5.15 -9.87
N VAL A 119 -6.61 5.68 -9.25
CA VAL A 119 -7.27 5.04 -8.11
C VAL A 119 -7.82 3.68 -8.51
N GLU A 120 -8.46 3.56 -9.68
CA GLU A 120 -8.95 2.29 -10.20
C GLU A 120 -7.81 1.28 -10.42
N ALA A 121 -6.67 1.69 -10.99
CA ALA A 121 -5.52 0.82 -11.18
C ALA A 121 -4.92 0.33 -9.85
N MET A 122 -4.82 1.20 -8.85
CA MET A 122 -4.35 0.81 -7.51
C MET A 122 -5.36 -0.11 -6.81
N ALA A 123 -6.66 0.18 -6.90
CA ALA A 123 -7.71 -0.66 -6.35
C ALA A 123 -7.74 -2.03 -7.02
N PHE A 124 -7.56 -2.10 -8.33
CA PHE A 124 -7.46 -3.36 -9.08
C PHE A 124 -6.27 -4.19 -8.59
N GLN A 125 -5.11 -3.56 -8.35
CA GLN A 125 -3.96 -4.25 -7.80
C GLN A 125 -4.25 -4.87 -6.43
N ILE A 126 -4.84 -4.09 -5.51
CA ILE A 126 -5.14 -4.51 -4.13
C ILE A 126 -6.23 -5.58 -4.09
N PHE A 127 -7.38 -5.33 -4.70
CA PHE A 127 -8.60 -6.13 -4.50
C PHE A 127 -8.79 -7.23 -5.54
N HIS A 128 -8.19 -7.11 -6.73
CA HIS A 128 -8.39 -8.07 -7.82
C HIS A 128 -7.14 -8.90 -8.13
N SER A 129 -6.02 -8.27 -8.47
CA SER A 129 -4.81 -9.01 -8.89
C SER A 129 -4.01 -9.58 -7.71
N GLY A 130 -4.00 -8.88 -6.57
CA GLY A 130 -3.16 -9.18 -5.42
C GLY A 130 -1.67 -8.87 -5.62
N PHE A 131 -1.24 -8.37 -6.79
CA PHE A 131 0.13 -7.91 -7.03
C PHE A 131 0.15 -6.39 -6.95
N VAL A 132 0.63 -5.88 -5.81
CA VAL A 132 0.48 -4.48 -5.43
C VAL A 132 1.82 -3.77 -5.54
N HIS A 133 1.86 -2.73 -6.35
CA HIS A 133 2.97 -1.79 -6.35
C HIS A 133 2.97 -1.03 -5.02
N ALA A 134 4.01 -1.26 -4.23
CA ALA A 134 4.08 -0.77 -2.86
C ALA A 134 4.73 0.63 -2.73
N ASP A 135 5.20 1.21 -3.84
CA ASP A 135 5.75 2.57 -3.88
C ASP A 135 5.45 3.29 -5.21
N PRO A 136 4.17 3.58 -5.52
CA PRO A 136 3.79 4.30 -6.74
C PRO A 136 4.09 5.80 -6.62
N HIS A 137 5.37 6.14 -6.42
CA HIS A 137 5.81 7.52 -6.25
C HIS A 137 5.39 8.38 -7.47
N PRO A 138 4.82 9.59 -7.28
CA PRO A 138 4.34 10.42 -8.39
C PRO A 138 5.42 10.74 -9.44
N GLY A 139 6.70 10.74 -9.04
CA GLY A 139 7.83 10.93 -9.96
C GLY A 139 8.00 9.82 -11.01
N ASN A 140 7.44 8.63 -10.77
CA ASN A 140 7.54 7.45 -11.62
C ASN A 140 6.24 7.14 -12.38
N VAL A 141 5.26 8.04 -12.30
CA VAL A 141 3.98 7.91 -13.01
C VAL A 141 3.88 9.04 -14.02
N TYR A 142 3.78 8.65 -15.29
CA TYR A 142 3.68 9.58 -16.41
C TYR A 142 2.28 9.50 -17.00
N VAL A 143 1.86 10.57 -17.63
CA VAL A 143 0.58 10.69 -18.30
C VAL A 143 0.83 11.18 -19.72
N ARG A 144 0.20 10.52 -20.68
CA ARG A 144 0.20 10.95 -22.08
C ARG A 144 -1.14 10.66 -22.74
N ARG A 145 -1.33 11.13 -23.96
CA ARG A 145 -2.40 10.64 -24.84
C ARG A 145 -1.98 9.30 -25.42
N ASP A 146 -2.91 8.36 -25.57
CA ASP A 146 -2.63 7.09 -26.23
C ASP A 146 -2.06 7.35 -27.64
N PRO A 147 -0.80 6.96 -27.92
CA PRO A 147 -0.19 7.18 -29.24
C PRO A 147 -0.93 6.45 -30.37
N LYS A 148 -1.64 5.35 -30.06
CA LYS A 148 -2.38 4.57 -31.06
C LYS A 148 -3.68 5.23 -31.47
N THR A 149 -4.30 5.97 -30.56
CA THR A 149 -5.58 6.63 -30.78
C THR A 149 -5.60 8.01 -30.11
N PRO A 150 -4.92 9.01 -30.69
CA PRO A 150 -4.71 10.32 -30.07
C PRO A 150 -5.99 11.17 -30.16
N THR A 151 -7.01 10.81 -29.38
CA THR A 151 -8.23 11.61 -29.23
C THR A 151 -8.18 12.42 -27.93
N LYS A 152 -9.10 13.39 -27.80
CA LYS A 152 -9.18 14.25 -26.61
C LYS A 152 -9.41 13.47 -25.31
N SER A 153 -10.02 12.28 -25.38
CA SER A 153 -10.48 11.50 -24.22
C SER A 153 -9.66 10.24 -23.93
N ASN A 154 -8.51 10.03 -24.59
CA ASN A 154 -7.75 8.78 -24.41
C ASN A 154 -6.45 9.01 -23.62
N VAL A 155 -6.65 9.32 -22.34
CA VAL A 155 -5.56 9.43 -21.37
C VAL A 155 -4.98 8.04 -21.09
N GLN A 156 -3.66 7.92 -21.20
CA GLN A 156 -2.87 6.76 -20.82
C GLN A 156 -1.98 7.10 -19.63
N ILE A 157 -2.02 6.26 -18.59
CA ILE A 157 -1.14 6.31 -17.43
C ILE A 157 0.01 5.33 -17.67
N VAL A 158 1.23 5.81 -17.52
CA VAL A 158 2.45 5.04 -17.73
C VAL A 158 3.15 4.85 -16.39
N LEU A 159 3.35 3.61 -15.99
CA LEU A 159 4.07 3.24 -14.76
C LEU A 159 5.52 2.92 -15.15
N LEU A 160 6.49 3.63 -14.56
CA LEU A 160 7.90 3.51 -14.93
C LEU A 160 8.74 2.68 -13.96
N ASP A 161 8.45 2.78 -12.66
CA ASP A 161 9.21 2.12 -11.61
C ASP A 161 8.47 0.87 -11.16
N HIS A 162 9.21 -0.23 -11.09
CA HIS A 162 8.68 -1.52 -10.67
C HIS A 162 9.56 -2.21 -9.62
N GLY A 163 10.36 -1.43 -8.90
CA GLY A 163 11.32 -1.94 -7.91
C GLY A 163 10.65 -2.59 -6.70
N LEU A 164 9.50 -2.07 -6.27
CA LEU A 164 8.83 -2.53 -5.05
C LEU A 164 7.39 -3.01 -5.31
N TYR A 165 7.23 -4.34 -5.21
CA TYR A 165 5.94 -5.02 -5.25
C TYR A 165 5.77 -5.97 -4.07
N VAL A 166 4.52 -6.09 -3.62
CA VAL A 166 4.07 -7.07 -2.64
C VAL A 166 3.00 -7.94 -3.27
N THR A 167 3.06 -9.26 -3.04
CA THR A 167 1.97 -10.17 -3.44
C THR A 167 1.15 -10.52 -2.21
N ILE A 168 -0.15 -10.22 -2.26
CA ILE A 168 -1.15 -10.59 -1.27
C ILE A 168 -1.67 -11.98 -1.60
N SER A 169 -1.69 -12.88 -0.63
CA SER A 169 -2.24 -14.22 -0.83
C SER A 169 -3.74 -14.14 -1.19
N PRO A 170 -4.30 -15.10 -1.96
CA PRO A 170 -5.73 -15.08 -2.30
C PRO A 170 -6.64 -15.02 -1.06
N LYS A 171 -6.26 -15.73 0.01
CA LYS A 171 -6.98 -15.75 1.30
C LYS A 171 -6.97 -14.37 1.96
N ASP A 172 -5.79 -13.74 2.07
CA ASP A 172 -5.68 -12.43 2.72
C ASP A 172 -6.33 -11.35 1.87
N ARG A 173 -6.26 -11.47 0.54
CA ARG A 173 -6.95 -10.56 -0.38
C ARG A 173 -8.47 -10.63 -0.21
N GLU A 174 -9.03 -11.84 -0.12
CA GLU A 174 -10.46 -12.01 0.16
C GLU A 174 -10.84 -11.42 1.51
N ALA A 175 -10.07 -11.71 2.56
CA ALA A 175 -10.30 -11.12 3.88
C ALA A 175 -10.24 -9.59 3.85
N LEU A 176 -9.28 -9.01 3.12
CA LEU A 176 -9.17 -7.57 2.93
C LEU A 176 -10.40 -6.99 2.21
N CYS A 177 -10.84 -7.61 1.12
CA CYS A 177 -12.07 -7.20 0.40
C CYS A 177 -13.29 -7.19 1.33
N GLN A 178 -13.46 -8.25 2.12
CA GLN A 178 -14.60 -8.38 3.03
C GLN A 178 -14.51 -7.42 4.21
N LEU A 179 -13.31 -7.14 4.71
CA LEU A 179 -13.08 -6.12 5.73
C LEU A 179 -13.48 -4.74 5.22
N TRP A 180 -13.02 -4.34 4.03
CA TRP A 180 -13.41 -3.05 3.43
C TRP A 180 -14.92 -2.92 3.25
N LYS A 181 -15.58 -3.99 2.78
CA LYS A 181 -17.05 -4.05 2.71
C LYS A 181 -17.69 -3.88 4.08
N ALA A 182 -17.17 -4.55 5.12
CA ALA A 182 -17.69 -4.45 6.48
C ALA A 182 -17.53 -3.05 7.07
N ILE A 183 -16.41 -2.37 6.81
CA ILE A 183 -16.18 -0.96 7.21
C ILE A 183 -17.23 -0.05 6.59
N ILE A 184 -17.45 -0.16 5.27
CA ILE A 184 -18.43 0.67 4.55
C ILE A 184 -19.86 0.43 5.05
N LEU A 185 -20.21 -0.83 5.28
CA LEU A 185 -21.54 -1.23 5.76
C LEU A 185 -21.70 -1.09 7.29
N LYS A 186 -20.65 -0.68 8.00
CA LYS A 186 -20.60 -0.59 9.47
C LYS A 186 -20.96 -1.92 10.17
N ASP A 187 -20.58 -3.05 9.58
CA ASP A 187 -20.82 -4.39 10.13
C ASP A 187 -19.69 -4.77 11.10
N GLU A 188 -19.87 -4.50 12.40
CA GLU A 188 -18.85 -4.74 13.41
C GLU A 188 -18.44 -6.21 13.56
N ILE A 189 -19.38 -7.13 13.41
CA ILE A 189 -19.13 -8.56 13.52
C ILE A 189 -18.17 -8.99 12.41
N LYS A 190 -18.44 -8.58 11.16
CA LYS A 190 -17.55 -8.87 10.04
C LYS A 190 -16.25 -8.10 10.11
N MET A 191 -16.24 -6.85 10.58
CA MET A 191 -14.99 -6.10 10.78
C MET A 191 -14.05 -6.85 11.73
N LYS A 192 -14.57 -7.34 12.86
CA LYS A 192 -13.80 -8.15 13.82
C LYS A 192 -13.34 -9.47 13.20
N GLN A 193 -14.22 -10.19 12.51
CA GLN A 193 -13.92 -11.47 11.86
C GLN A 193 -12.77 -11.33 10.85
N TYR A 194 -12.88 -10.40 9.90
CA TYR A 194 -11.91 -10.26 8.82
C TYR A 194 -10.63 -9.54 9.25
N SER A 195 -10.67 -8.68 10.26
CA SER A 195 -9.45 -8.18 10.91
C SER A 195 -8.66 -9.33 11.55
N THR A 196 -9.35 -10.23 12.24
CA THR A 196 -8.72 -11.42 12.85
C THR A 196 -8.14 -12.36 11.77
N ALA A 197 -8.85 -12.53 10.65
CA ALA A 197 -8.35 -13.31 9.52
C ALA A 197 -7.04 -12.74 8.91
N LEU A 198 -6.83 -11.43 9.03
CA LEU A 198 -5.60 -10.73 8.62
C LEU A 198 -4.52 -10.70 9.72
N GLY A 199 -4.71 -11.42 10.82
CA GLY A 199 -3.74 -11.51 11.91
C GLY A 199 -3.82 -10.41 12.97
N VAL A 200 -4.84 -9.54 12.91
CA VAL A 200 -5.06 -8.50 13.92
C VAL A 200 -5.75 -9.10 15.14
N GLN A 201 -5.32 -8.72 16.35
CA GLN A 201 -5.98 -9.20 17.56
C GLN A 201 -7.42 -8.71 17.60
N ALA A 202 -8.32 -9.57 18.08
CA ALA A 202 -9.76 -9.30 18.07
C ALA A 202 -10.19 -8.05 18.85
N LYS A 203 -9.37 -7.56 19.79
CA LYS A 203 -9.59 -6.31 20.53
C LYS A 203 -9.19 -5.05 19.73
N ASP A 204 -8.30 -5.20 18.75
CA ASP A 204 -7.68 -4.10 18.00
C ASP A 204 -8.36 -3.86 16.63
N TYR A 205 -9.44 -4.59 16.32
CA TYR A 205 -10.14 -4.49 15.03
C TYR A 205 -10.62 -3.06 14.71
N LEU A 206 -11.11 -2.32 15.71
CA LEU A 206 -11.55 -0.93 15.53
C LEU A 206 -10.39 0.00 15.24
N THR A 207 -9.27 -0.17 15.95
CA THR A 207 -8.03 0.59 15.71
C THR A 207 -7.54 0.31 14.30
N PHE A 208 -7.49 -0.95 13.90
CA PHE A 208 -7.06 -1.35 12.56
C PHE A 208 -7.97 -0.78 11.46
N ALA A 209 -9.29 -0.91 11.61
CA ALA A 209 -10.26 -0.35 10.67
C ALA A 209 -10.20 1.19 10.61
N THR A 210 -9.94 1.86 11.73
CA THR A 210 -9.72 3.31 11.80
C THR A 210 -8.46 3.73 11.05
N VAL A 211 -7.36 3.00 11.24
CA VAL A 211 -6.10 3.24 10.52
C VAL A 211 -6.29 3.03 9.02
N LEU A 212 -6.94 1.92 8.61
CA LEU A 212 -7.18 1.61 7.21
C LEU A 212 -8.09 2.64 6.52
N SER A 213 -9.13 3.11 7.19
CA SER A 213 -10.06 4.10 6.64
C SER A 213 -9.56 5.54 6.77
N MET A 214 -8.44 5.76 7.49
CA MET A 214 -7.92 7.07 7.88
C MET A 214 -8.99 7.99 8.50
N ARG A 215 -10.00 7.39 9.14
CA ARG A 215 -11.14 8.10 9.71
C ARG A 215 -11.55 7.43 11.02
N PRO A 216 -11.88 8.19 12.07
CA PRO A 216 -12.37 7.62 13.32
C PRO A 216 -13.67 6.85 13.10
N ILE A 217 -13.64 5.54 13.32
CA ILE A 217 -14.84 4.71 13.35
C ILE A 217 -15.39 4.81 14.77
N HIS A 218 -16.31 5.75 14.97
CA HIS A 218 -16.96 5.94 16.26
C HIS A 218 -17.91 4.78 16.51
N ARG A 219 -17.77 4.15 17.68
CA ARG A 219 -18.94 3.52 18.29
C ARG A 219 -19.93 4.61 18.65
N PRO A 220 -21.22 4.50 18.29
CA PRO A 220 -22.21 5.38 18.90
C PRO A 220 -22.09 5.23 20.43
N ILE A 221 -21.98 6.35 21.14
CA ILE A 221 -21.87 6.40 22.61
C ILE A 221 -23.06 5.64 23.27
N HIS A 222 -24.17 5.50 22.55
CA HIS A 222 -25.32 4.70 22.96
C HIS A 222 -25.02 3.22 23.23
N ASP A 223 -24.00 2.63 22.61
CA ASP A 223 -23.62 1.21 22.84
C ASP A 223 -22.58 1.04 23.97
N LEU A 224 -22.14 2.15 24.56
CA LEU A 224 -21.26 2.17 25.74
C LEU A 224 -21.99 2.62 27.01
N ALA A 225 -23.18 3.20 26.88
CA ALA A 225 -24.02 3.56 28.01
C ALA A 225 -24.74 2.31 28.51
N ILE A 226 -24.42 1.89 29.73
CA ILE A 226 -25.17 0.83 30.41
C ILE A 226 -26.60 1.35 30.62
N LEU A 227 -27.60 0.61 30.14
CA LEU A 227 -29.00 0.98 30.37
C LEU A 227 -29.32 0.85 31.87
N PRO A 228 -30.21 1.69 32.43
CA PRO A 228 -30.53 1.64 33.87
C PRO A 228 -30.95 0.24 34.36
N GLU A 229 -31.67 -0.50 33.53
CA GLU A 229 -32.14 -1.87 33.82
C GLU A 229 -31.01 -2.90 33.84
N GLU A 230 -29.91 -2.65 33.13
CA GLU A 230 -28.71 -3.48 33.11
C GLU A 230 -27.80 -3.12 34.29
N TRP A 231 -27.71 -1.84 34.63
CA TRP A 231 -26.96 -1.34 35.78
C TRP A 231 -27.42 -1.99 37.08
N ASP A 232 -28.73 -2.07 37.28
CA ASP A 232 -29.33 -2.66 38.49
C ASP A 232 -29.12 -4.17 38.62
N ARG A 233 -28.71 -4.84 37.53
CA ARG A 233 -28.41 -6.28 37.50
C ARG A 233 -26.92 -6.61 37.64
N MET A 234 -26.05 -5.60 37.59
CA MET A 234 -24.60 -5.77 37.71
C MET A 234 -24.18 -5.91 39.17
N SER A 235 -23.15 -6.72 39.40
CA SER A 235 -22.51 -6.81 40.71
C SER A 235 -21.77 -5.51 41.07
N PRO A 236 -21.51 -5.25 42.38
CA PRO A 236 -20.80 -4.04 42.81
C PRO A 236 -19.42 -3.85 42.16
N ASP A 237 -18.72 -4.93 41.86
CA ASP A 237 -17.40 -4.88 41.21
C ASP A 237 -17.51 -4.50 39.73
N GLU A 238 -18.52 -5.02 39.02
CA GLU A 238 -18.79 -4.67 37.63
C GLU A 238 -19.25 -3.21 37.47
N GLN A 239 -20.05 -2.71 38.42
CA GLN A 239 -20.44 -1.29 38.47
C GLN A 239 -19.24 -0.37 38.69
N LYS A 240 -18.25 -0.80 39.47
CA LYS A 240 -17.02 -0.04 39.73
C LYS A 240 -16.13 0.04 38.48
N ASP A 241 -15.91 -1.08 37.79
CA ASP A 241 -15.16 -1.12 36.53
C ASP A 241 -15.83 -0.27 35.44
N ALA A 242 -17.17 -0.28 35.38
CA ALA A 242 -17.92 0.55 34.44
C ALA A 242 -17.79 2.06 34.71
N ARG A 243 -17.70 2.48 35.98
CA ARG A 243 -17.42 3.87 36.38
C ARG A 243 -16.03 4.31 35.93
N GLU A 244 -15.03 3.46 36.13
CA GLU A 244 -13.64 3.76 35.75
C GLU A 244 -13.45 3.86 34.23
N GLN A 245 -14.29 3.17 33.44
CA GLN A 245 -14.29 3.20 31.98
C GLN A 245 -15.14 4.33 31.36
N GLY A 246 -15.77 5.18 32.17
CA GLY A 246 -16.58 6.31 31.67
C GLY A 246 -17.83 5.90 30.89
N LYS A 247 -18.41 4.74 31.20
CA LYS A 247 -19.56 4.11 30.50
C LYS A 247 -20.93 4.48 31.06
N ILE A 248 -21.01 5.55 31.85
CA ILE A 248 -22.22 5.95 32.57
C ILE A 248 -22.52 7.39 32.20
N ARG A 249 -23.80 7.68 31.95
CA ARG A 249 -24.28 9.05 31.70
C ARG A 249 -24.78 9.68 33.00
#